data_AF-A0AAD9TL52-F1
#
_entry.id   AF-A0AAD9TL52-F1
#
_cell.length_a   1.000
_cell.length_b   1.000
_cell.length_c   1.000
_cell.angle_alpha   90.00
_cell.angle_beta   90.00
_cell.angle_gamma   90.00
#
_symmetry.space_group_name_H-M   'P 1'
#
loop_
_entity.id
_entity.type
_entity.pdbx_description
1 polymer ?
#
loop_
_entity_poly.entity_id
_entity_poly.type
_entity_poly.pdbx_seq_one_letter_code
_entity_poly.pdbx_strand_id
1 'polypeptide(L)'
;MNREMTSSLKELLKTPEGDWFKGKLTRHDHFKALARIDDALNRVPEEFTVEYWRRFMASCFGHFMSMHWELKFLGGVIHQLLLQELDHDGSTDEMRFLLGNHVVRFSKVEFNLITGLRFGVVPDTSIYVAVENDIYQRYFPAHDEVSLDDLRVVLTLREFQQAYDAVKLCLIYMLNWILMGVDERLKIPVWQFRLVEDLNAFDAFLWGAHVYRHSIFSFKHALPRRREERR
;
A
#
# COMPACT_ATOMS: atom_id res chain seq x y z
N MET A 1 11.06 -38.20 0.47
CA MET A 1 11.63 -36.97 -0.11
C MET A 1 12.80 -36.54 0.78
N ASN A 2 13.98 -36.39 0.19
CA ASN A 2 15.30 -36.64 0.82
C ASN A 2 15.83 -35.44 1.62
N ARG A 3 16.46 -35.65 2.79
CA ARG A 3 17.06 -34.58 3.64
C ARG A 3 18.08 -33.74 2.87
N GLU A 4 18.76 -34.36 1.91
CA GLU A 4 19.74 -33.71 1.02
C GLU A 4 19.11 -32.62 0.14
N MET A 5 17.87 -32.81 -0.33
CA MET A 5 17.19 -31.84 -1.18
C MET A 5 16.78 -30.58 -0.41
N THR A 6 16.33 -30.73 0.85
CA THR A 6 16.06 -29.59 1.73
C THR A 6 17.35 -28.85 2.10
N SER A 7 18.47 -29.57 2.29
CA SER A 7 19.77 -28.96 2.54
C SER A 7 20.24 -28.10 1.35
N SER A 8 20.10 -28.62 0.13
CA SER A 8 20.46 -27.90 -1.09
C SER A 8 19.59 -26.65 -1.35
N LEU A 9 18.31 -26.67 -0.98
CA LEU A 9 17.43 -25.50 -1.12
C LEU A 9 17.76 -24.39 -0.11
N LYS A 10 18.24 -24.75 1.10
CA LYS A 10 18.65 -23.76 2.11
C LYS A 10 19.91 -22.99 1.71
N GLU A 11 20.76 -23.56 0.88
CA GLU A 11 21.93 -22.88 0.32
C GLU A 11 21.53 -21.72 -0.62
N LEU A 12 20.30 -21.73 -1.14
CA LEU A 12 19.74 -20.69 -1.99
C LEU A 12 19.04 -19.57 -1.21
N LEU A 13 19.10 -19.57 0.13
CA LEU A 13 18.51 -18.48 0.92
C LEU A 13 19.25 -17.17 0.65
N LYS A 14 18.49 -16.10 0.38
CA LYS A 14 19.02 -14.73 0.26
C LYS A 14 19.68 -14.26 1.55
N THR A 15 19.16 -14.70 2.69
CA THR A 15 19.77 -14.50 4.01
C THR A 15 20.13 -15.87 4.59
N PRO A 16 21.42 -16.25 4.62
CA PRO A 16 21.86 -17.51 5.20
C PRO A 16 21.39 -17.67 6.64
N GLU A 17 21.10 -18.90 7.08
CA GLU A 17 20.58 -19.17 8.43
C GLU A 17 21.47 -18.63 9.56
N GLY A 18 22.79 -18.58 9.34
CA GLY A 18 23.76 -18.00 10.29
C GLY A 18 23.62 -16.49 10.51
N ASP A 19 23.02 -15.77 9.55
CA ASP A 19 22.81 -14.32 9.60
C ASP A 19 21.42 -13.92 10.11
N TRP A 20 20.58 -14.89 10.45
CA TRP A 20 19.24 -14.64 10.94
C TRP A 20 19.26 -13.86 12.25
N PHE A 21 18.31 -12.94 12.39
CA PHE A 21 18.18 -12.11 13.57
C PHE A 21 16.71 -12.01 14.00
N LYS A 22 16.49 -11.72 15.27
CA LYS A 22 15.14 -11.42 15.77
C LYS A 22 14.73 -10.03 15.28
N GLY A 23 13.62 -9.95 14.55
CA GLY A 23 13.04 -8.68 14.17
C GLY A 23 12.65 -7.87 15.40
N LYS A 24 13.08 -6.61 15.46
CA LYS A 24 12.54 -5.64 16.43
C LYS A 24 11.22 -5.13 15.86
N LEU A 25 10.08 -5.72 16.27
CA LEU A 25 8.77 -5.17 15.92
C LEU A 25 8.56 -3.86 16.68
N THR A 26 8.47 -2.75 15.95
CA THR A 26 8.27 -1.41 16.54
C THR A 26 6.97 -0.74 16.13
N ARG A 27 6.14 -1.32 15.25
CA ARG A 27 4.90 -0.68 14.76
C ARG A 27 3.62 -1.46 15.06
N HIS A 28 2.62 -0.69 15.50
CA HIS A 28 1.22 -1.09 15.65
C HIS A 28 0.53 -1.16 14.30
N ASP A 29 -0.49 -2.00 14.23
CA ASP A 29 -1.33 -2.23 13.07
C ASP A 29 -1.95 -0.93 12.50
N HIS A 30 -1.78 -0.69 11.19
CA HIS A 30 -2.36 0.47 10.49
C HIS A 30 -3.88 0.34 10.30
N PHE A 31 -4.50 -0.83 10.56
CA PHE A 31 -5.95 -1.01 10.44
C PHE A 31 -6.77 -0.07 11.34
N LYS A 32 -6.19 0.51 12.41
CA LYS A 32 -6.83 1.61 13.18
C LYS A 32 -7.09 2.88 12.34
N ALA A 33 -6.48 3.02 11.17
CA ALA A 33 -6.73 4.13 10.27
C ALA A 33 -7.99 3.95 9.42
N LEU A 34 -8.56 2.75 9.33
CA LEU A 34 -9.84 2.54 8.65
C LEU A 34 -11.00 3.15 9.43
N ALA A 35 -10.93 3.10 10.76
CA ALA A 35 -11.85 3.86 11.62
C ALA A 35 -11.83 5.38 11.32
N ARG A 36 -10.75 5.91 10.73
CA ARG A 36 -10.67 7.31 10.30
C ARG A 36 -11.38 7.56 8.97
N ILE A 37 -11.33 6.59 8.05
CA ILE A 37 -12.12 6.63 6.81
C ILE A 37 -13.61 6.58 7.15
N ASP A 38 -14.00 5.66 8.04
CA ASP A 38 -15.36 5.58 8.57
C ASP A 38 -15.80 6.91 9.18
N ASP A 39 -14.98 7.47 10.04
CA ASP A 39 -15.24 8.76 10.69
C ASP A 39 -15.39 9.92 9.70
N ALA A 40 -14.50 10.02 8.72
CA ALA A 40 -14.50 11.09 7.74
C ALA A 40 -15.75 11.04 6.85
N LEU A 41 -16.16 9.84 6.44
CA LEU A 41 -17.32 9.65 5.57
C LEU A 41 -18.67 9.80 6.31
N ASN A 42 -18.74 9.46 7.60
CA ASN A 42 -19.97 9.54 8.40
C ASN A 42 -20.38 10.95 8.85
N ARG A 43 -19.57 11.99 8.61
CA ARG A 43 -19.86 13.37 9.06
C ARG A 43 -20.12 14.38 7.94
N VAL A 44 -20.23 13.90 6.71
CA VAL A 44 -20.89 14.66 5.63
C VAL A 44 -22.36 14.90 6.07
N PRO A 45 -23.06 15.96 5.63
CA PRO A 45 -24.48 16.11 5.97
C PRO A 45 -25.23 14.80 5.67
N GLU A 46 -26.11 14.38 6.58
CA GLU A 46 -26.66 13.02 6.66
C GLU A 46 -27.35 12.57 5.35
N GLU A 47 -27.94 13.52 4.63
CA GLU A 47 -28.55 13.38 3.30
C GLU A 47 -27.55 12.98 2.19
N PHE A 48 -26.27 13.29 2.36
CA PHE A 48 -25.18 12.97 1.43
C PHE A 48 -24.29 11.82 1.93
N THR A 49 -24.29 11.52 3.23
CA THR A 49 -23.49 10.44 3.84
C THR A 49 -23.73 9.09 3.17
N VAL A 50 -24.99 8.75 2.88
CA VAL A 50 -25.35 7.48 2.21
C VAL A 50 -24.78 7.43 0.81
N GLU A 51 -24.88 8.51 0.03
CA GLU A 51 -24.39 8.54 -1.35
C GLU A 51 -22.85 8.56 -1.40
N TYR A 52 -22.19 9.25 -0.48
CA TYR A 52 -20.74 9.34 -0.45
C TYR A 52 -20.13 8.01 0.00
N TRP A 53 -20.74 7.38 1.00
CA TRP A 53 -20.41 6.01 1.40
C TRP A 53 -20.63 5.04 0.25
N ARG A 54 -21.76 5.13 -0.45
CA ARG A 54 -22.04 4.32 -1.63
C ARG A 54 -20.98 4.52 -2.70
N ARG A 55 -20.60 5.77 -2.99
CA ARG A 55 -19.58 6.09 -4.00
C ARG A 55 -18.20 5.57 -3.61
N PHE A 56 -17.83 5.66 -2.33
CA PHE A 56 -16.58 5.12 -1.83
C PHE A 56 -16.57 3.59 -1.89
N MET A 57 -17.65 2.93 -1.44
CA MET A 57 -17.78 1.47 -1.49
C MET A 57 -17.87 0.92 -2.93
N ALA A 58 -18.36 1.72 -3.87
CA ALA A 58 -18.37 1.37 -5.30
C ALA A 58 -17.03 1.65 -6.01
N SER A 59 -16.06 2.29 -5.34
CA SER A 59 -14.74 2.55 -5.92
C SER A 59 -13.91 1.27 -6.07
N CYS A 60 -12.80 1.37 -6.77
CA CYS A 60 -11.81 0.31 -6.88
C CYS A 60 -11.19 -0.14 -5.55
N PHE A 61 -11.39 0.60 -4.45
CA PHE A 61 -10.90 0.24 -3.12
C PHE A 61 -11.99 -0.17 -2.14
N GLY A 62 -13.27 -0.08 -2.51
CA GLY A 62 -14.38 -0.30 -1.58
C GLY A 62 -14.38 -1.67 -0.91
N HIS A 63 -13.96 -2.72 -1.61
CA HIS A 63 -13.91 -4.09 -1.07
C HIS A 63 -12.88 -4.27 0.07
N PHE A 64 -11.85 -3.42 0.16
CA PHE A 64 -10.92 -3.45 1.30
C PHE A 64 -11.59 -3.04 2.61
N MET A 65 -12.65 -2.22 2.57
CA MET A 65 -13.48 -1.94 3.74
C MET A 65 -14.21 -3.19 4.24
N SER A 66 -14.38 -4.21 3.40
CA SER A 66 -14.95 -5.48 3.84
C SER A 66 -13.92 -6.48 4.34
N MET A 67 -12.61 -6.24 4.17
CA MET A 67 -11.55 -7.20 4.56
C MET A 67 -10.94 -6.91 5.94
N HIS A 68 -11.06 -5.68 6.44
CA HIS A 68 -10.23 -5.23 7.55
C HIS A 68 -10.62 -5.72 8.95
N TRP A 69 -11.83 -6.24 9.13
CA TRP A 69 -12.29 -6.74 10.42
C TRP A 69 -11.75 -8.15 10.73
N GLU A 70 -11.20 -8.85 9.74
CA GLU A 70 -10.66 -10.22 9.90
C GLU A 70 -9.13 -10.29 9.92
N LEU A 71 -8.43 -9.26 9.43
CA LEU A 71 -6.99 -9.29 9.24
C LEU A 71 -6.27 -8.72 10.47
N LYS A 72 -5.39 -9.54 11.09
CA LYS A 72 -4.47 -9.09 12.14
C LYS A 72 -3.07 -9.00 11.56
N PHE A 73 -2.42 -7.84 11.69
CA PHE A 73 -1.03 -7.73 11.28
C PHE A 73 -0.10 -8.50 12.24
N LEU A 74 0.59 -9.51 11.70
CA LEU A 74 1.56 -10.32 12.44
C LEU A 74 2.97 -10.08 11.90
N GLY A 75 3.58 -8.95 12.27
CA GLY A 75 4.91 -8.58 11.79
C GLY A 75 6.00 -9.63 12.08
N GLY A 76 5.85 -10.43 13.14
CA GLY A 76 6.76 -11.55 13.43
C GLY A 76 6.70 -12.65 12.36
N VAL A 77 5.50 -12.95 11.86
CA VAL A 77 5.31 -13.91 10.77
C VAL A 77 5.91 -13.37 9.47
N ILE A 78 5.68 -12.08 9.18
CA ILE A 78 6.25 -11.44 7.99
C ILE A 78 7.78 -11.45 8.05
N HIS A 79 8.38 -11.11 9.21
CA HIS A 79 9.83 -11.16 9.39
C HIS A 79 10.40 -12.56 9.15
N GLN A 80 9.77 -13.59 9.72
CA GLN A 80 10.18 -14.99 9.50
C GLN A 80 10.01 -15.41 8.05
N LEU A 81 8.94 -14.98 7.38
CA LEU A 81 8.71 -15.24 5.97
C LEU A 81 9.80 -14.60 5.10
N LEU A 82 10.19 -13.36 5.37
CA LEU A 82 11.25 -12.65 4.62
C LEU A 82 12.63 -13.29 4.81
N LEU A 83 12.94 -13.84 5.99
CA LEU A 83 14.18 -14.59 6.21
C LEU A 83 14.25 -15.88 5.35
N GLN A 84 13.10 -16.40 4.94
CA GLN A 84 12.98 -17.56 4.06
C GLN A 84 12.97 -17.18 2.56
N GLU A 85 13.23 -15.92 2.21
CA GLU A 85 13.35 -15.49 0.82
C GLU A 85 14.54 -16.20 0.17
N LEU A 86 14.29 -16.82 -0.98
CA LEU A 86 15.31 -17.44 -1.82
C LEU A 86 15.92 -16.40 -2.74
N ASP A 87 17.24 -16.45 -2.89
CA ASP A 87 17.94 -15.77 -3.97
C ASP A 87 17.61 -16.50 -5.27
N HIS A 88 17.34 -15.74 -6.33
CA HIS A 88 17.12 -16.31 -7.65
C HIS A 88 17.71 -15.37 -8.70
N ASP A 89 18.33 -15.97 -9.71
CA ASP A 89 18.93 -15.21 -10.81
C ASP A 89 17.82 -14.62 -11.68
N GLY A 90 17.65 -13.30 -11.58
CA GLY A 90 16.81 -12.54 -12.50
C GLY A 90 16.13 -11.31 -11.89
N SER A 91 15.97 -10.29 -12.72
CA SER A 91 15.08 -9.15 -12.47
C SER A 91 13.62 -9.59 -12.57
N THR A 92 13.17 -10.48 -11.70
CA THR A 92 11.78 -10.92 -11.72
C THR A 92 10.97 -10.07 -10.74
N ASP A 93 9.85 -9.55 -11.24
CA ASP A 93 8.76 -8.96 -10.46
C ASP A 93 8.03 -10.08 -9.66
N GLU A 94 8.78 -10.86 -8.87
CA GLU A 94 8.27 -11.87 -7.93
C GLU A 94 9.26 -12.09 -6.77
N MET A 95 8.77 -12.77 -5.73
CA MET A 95 9.55 -13.29 -4.61
C MET A 95 9.28 -14.79 -4.46
N ARG A 96 10.29 -15.54 -3.99
CA ARG A 96 10.19 -16.97 -3.72
C ARG A 96 10.58 -17.24 -2.28
N PHE A 97 9.81 -18.07 -1.61
CA PHE A 97 9.98 -18.38 -0.18
C PHE A 97 10.08 -19.87 0.03
N LEU A 98 10.98 -20.29 0.93
CA LEU A 98 11.06 -21.67 1.40
C LEU A 98 10.14 -21.86 2.61
N LEU A 99 9.02 -22.55 2.42
CA LEU A 99 8.09 -22.89 3.49
C LEU A 99 8.09 -24.40 3.74
N GLY A 100 8.73 -24.80 4.83
CA GLY A 100 9.01 -26.20 5.13
C GLY A 100 9.91 -26.81 4.04
N ASN A 101 9.34 -27.67 3.20
CA ASN A 101 10.04 -28.30 2.08
C ASN A 101 9.51 -27.84 0.70
N HIS A 102 8.74 -26.75 0.68
CA HIS A 102 8.11 -26.25 -0.54
C HIS A 102 8.60 -24.86 -0.88
N VAL A 103 8.87 -24.62 -2.17
CA VAL A 103 9.11 -23.29 -2.69
C VAL A 103 7.77 -22.68 -3.10
N VAL A 104 7.42 -21.57 -2.47
CA VAL A 104 6.19 -20.82 -2.75
C VAL A 104 6.55 -19.52 -3.45
N ARG A 105 5.76 -19.15 -4.45
CA ARG A 105 5.94 -17.92 -5.24
C ARG A 105 4.92 -16.86 -4.85
N PHE A 106 5.37 -15.62 -4.77
CA PHE A 106 4.53 -14.44 -4.68
C PHE A 106 4.81 -13.49 -5.85
N SER A 107 3.90 -13.46 -6.82
CA SER A 107 3.99 -12.66 -8.04
C SER A 107 2.79 -11.71 -8.18
N LYS A 108 2.71 -11.01 -9.32
CA LYS A 108 1.54 -10.18 -9.70
C LYS A 108 0.22 -10.98 -9.67
N VAL A 109 0.27 -12.27 -10.00
CA VAL A 109 -0.92 -13.13 -10.06
C VAL A 109 -1.51 -13.30 -8.67
N GLU A 110 -0.69 -13.72 -7.70
CA GLU A 110 -1.15 -13.92 -6.33
C GLU A 110 -1.56 -12.58 -5.69
N PHE A 111 -0.84 -11.49 -6.00
CA PHE A 111 -1.22 -10.15 -5.53
C PHE A 111 -2.58 -9.71 -6.10
N ASN A 112 -2.82 -9.87 -7.41
CA ASN A 112 -4.10 -9.54 -8.03
C ASN A 112 -5.24 -10.38 -7.45
N LEU A 113 -5.01 -11.67 -7.22
CA LEU A 113 -6.02 -12.56 -6.64
C LEU A 113 -6.46 -12.10 -5.24
N ILE A 114 -5.52 -11.66 -4.41
CA ILE A 114 -5.81 -11.19 -3.04
C ILE A 114 -6.42 -9.79 -3.05
N THR A 115 -5.87 -8.88 -3.86
CA THR A 115 -6.23 -7.46 -3.80
C THR A 115 -7.38 -7.08 -4.73
N GLY A 116 -7.70 -7.89 -5.74
CA GLY A 116 -8.69 -7.56 -6.77
C GLY A 116 -8.34 -6.34 -7.64
N LEU A 117 -7.18 -5.71 -7.44
CA LEU A 117 -6.80 -4.48 -8.11
C LEU A 117 -6.37 -4.71 -9.56
N ARG A 118 -6.73 -3.80 -10.46
CA ARG A 118 -6.42 -3.92 -11.90
C ARG A 118 -4.91 -3.85 -12.18
N PHE A 119 -4.44 -4.74 -13.05
CA PHE A 119 -3.06 -4.78 -13.53
C PHE A 119 -2.97 -4.38 -15.00
N GLY A 120 -1.82 -3.81 -15.37
CA GLY A 120 -1.49 -3.43 -16.75
C GLY A 120 -0.25 -2.53 -16.79
N VAL A 121 -0.05 -1.84 -17.91
CA VAL A 121 1.00 -0.83 -18.05
C VAL A 121 0.51 0.47 -17.42
N VAL A 122 1.11 0.85 -16.28
CA VAL A 122 0.80 2.10 -15.59
C VAL A 122 0.97 3.27 -16.58
N PRO A 123 -0.06 4.10 -16.80
CA PRO A 123 0.02 5.22 -17.73
C PRO A 123 1.03 6.24 -17.23
N ASP A 124 1.55 7.07 -18.14
CA ASP A 124 2.40 8.19 -17.76
C ASP A 124 1.62 9.14 -16.85
N THR A 125 2.11 9.37 -15.62
CA THR A 125 1.45 10.23 -14.64
C THR A 125 1.65 11.72 -14.92
N SER A 126 2.52 12.09 -15.87
CA SER A 126 2.71 13.47 -16.30
C SER A 126 1.49 14.07 -17.00
N ILE A 127 0.58 13.23 -17.51
CA ILE A 127 -0.66 13.64 -18.17
C ILE A 127 -1.64 14.31 -17.20
N TYR A 128 -1.50 14.07 -15.89
CA TYR A 128 -2.35 14.67 -14.87
C TYR A 128 -1.85 16.07 -14.54
N VAL A 129 -2.37 17.04 -15.28
CA VAL A 129 -2.04 18.48 -15.16
C VAL A 129 -2.95 19.18 -14.15
N ALA A 130 -2.47 20.32 -13.63
CA ALA A 130 -3.26 21.13 -12.70
C ALA A 130 -4.52 21.65 -13.40
N VAL A 131 -5.63 21.66 -12.67
CA VAL A 131 -6.89 22.28 -13.11
C VAL A 131 -7.18 23.43 -12.14
N GLU A 132 -7.80 24.49 -12.64
CA GLU A 132 -8.20 25.61 -11.80
C GLU A 132 -9.12 25.11 -10.68
N ASN A 133 -8.80 25.54 -9.46
CA ASN A 133 -9.56 25.19 -8.27
C ASN A 133 -9.63 23.67 -8.05
N ASP A 134 -8.59 22.90 -8.39
CA ASP A 134 -8.49 21.47 -8.08
C ASP A 134 -8.36 21.19 -6.56
N ILE A 135 -8.52 19.94 -6.16
CA ILE A 135 -8.56 19.54 -4.75
C ILE A 135 -7.22 19.81 -4.05
N TYR A 136 -6.12 19.81 -4.80
CA TYR A 136 -4.82 20.19 -4.28
C TYR A 136 -4.82 21.69 -3.91
N GLN A 137 -5.27 22.55 -4.81
CA GLN A 137 -5.39 24.00 -4.58
C GLN A 137 -6.39 24.35 -3.47
N ARG A 138 -7.54 23.66 -3.41
CA ARG A 138 -8.59 23.92 -2.40
C ARG A 138 -8.13 23.68 -0.97
N TYR A 139 -7.40 22.59 -0.75
CA TYR A 139 -7.03 22.13 0.59
C TYR A 139 -5.58 22.42 0.97
N PHE A 140 -4.71 22.64 -0.01
CA PHE A 140 -3.27 22.85 0.20
C PHE A 140 -2.72 24.06 -0.57
N PRO A 141 -3.39 25.23 -0.58
CA PRO A 141 -3.01 26.36 -1.44
C PRO A 141 -1.61 26.93 -1.14
N ALA A 142 -1.13 26.77 0.09
CA ALA A 142 0.16 27.27 0.54
C ALA A 142 1.27 26.19 0.61
N HIS A 143 1.00 24.98 0.11
CA HIS A 143 1.95 23.87 0.20
C HIS A 143 2.56 23.54 -1.17
N ASP A 144 3.88 23.63 -1.23
CA ASP A 144 4.64 23.11 -2.39
C ASP A 144 4.65 21.58 -2.42
N GLU A 145 4.60 20.94 -1.24
CA GLU A 145 4.54 19.50 -1.07
C GLU A 145 3.63 19.11 0.09
N VAL A 146 2.74 18.15 -0.14
CA VAL A 146 1.77 17.66 0.86
C VAL A 146 2.23 16.31 1.39
N SER A 147 2.37 16.20 2.71
CA SER A 147 2.60 14.93 3.40
C SER A 147 1.30 14.19 3.67
N LEU A 148 1.41 12.90 4.00
CA LEU A 148 0.26 12.12 4.43
C LEU A 148 -0.30 12.58 5.78
N ASP A 149 0.53 13.17 6.65
CA ASP A 149 0.08 13.83 7.89
C ASP A 149 -0.76 15.08 7.60
N ASP A 150 -0.36 15.90 6.62
CA ASP A 150 -1.14 17.08 6.21
C ASP A 150 -2.54 16.66 5.70
N LEU A 151 -2.60 15.62 4.87
CA LEU A 151 -3.86 15.03 4.41
C LEU A 151 -4.69 14.48 5.59
N ARG A 152 -4.04 13.85 6.57
CA ARG A 152 -4.70 13.35 7.79
C ARG A 152 -5.30 14.50 8.60
N VAL A 153 -4.64 15.66 8.70
CA VAL A 153 -5.18 16.84 9.37
C VAL A 153 -6.44 17.33 8.66
N VAL A 154 -6.42 17.46 7.34
CA VAL A 154 -7.60 17.87 6.55
C VAL A 154 -8.80 16.94 6.79
N LEU A 155 -8.58 15.61 6.72
CA LEU A 155 -9.61 14.62 7.01
C LEU A 155 -10.12 14.69 8.45
N THR A 156 -9.30 15.14 9.40
CA THR A 156 -9.67 15.30 10.81
C THR A 156 -10.53 16.54 11.04
N LEU A 157 -10.23 17.65 10.36
CA LEU A 157 -10.99 18.90 10.44
C LEU A 157 -12.41 18.75 9.86
N ARG A 158 -12.58 17.91 8.83
CA ARG A 158 -13.89 17.58 8.21
C ARG A 158 -14.62 18.79 7.61
N GLU A 159 -13.88 19.82 7.21
CA GLU A 159 -14.40 21.03 6.55
C GLU A 159 -14.28 20.88 5.03
N PHE A 160 -15.23 20.16 4.41
CA PHE A 160 -15.18 19.89 2.98
C PHE A 160 -15.84 21.00 2.14
N GLN A 161 -15.16 21.44 1.06
CA GLN A 161 -15.58 22.59 0.27
C GLN A 161 -16.53 22.22 -0.87
N GLN A 162 -16.36 21.04 -1.49
CA GLN A 162 -17.20 20.57 -2.60
C GLN A 162 -17.75 19.16 -2.40
N ALA A 163 -18.73 18.82 -3.24
CA ALA A 163 -19.29 17.48 -3.27
C ALA A 163 -18.23 16.43 -3.61
N TYR A 164 -18.29 15.28 -2.93
CA TYR A 164 -17.33 14.18 -3.05
C TYR A 164 -15.87 14.47 -2.64
N ASP A 165 -15.52 15.66 -2.17
CA ASP A 165 -14.14 15.94 -1.71
C ASP A 165 -13.70 14.99 -0.58
N ALA A 166 -14.60 14.67 0.34
CA ALA A 166 -14.37 13.67 1.38
C ALA A 166 -13.99 12.30 0.78
N VAL A 167 -14.72 11.86 -0.25
CA VAL A 167 -14.46 10.57 -0.93
C VAL A 167 -13.10 10.61 -1.62
N LYS A 168 -12.81 11.68 -2.36
CA LYS A 168 -11.54 11.88 -3.07
C LYS A 168 -10.34 11.83 -2.11
N LEU A 169 -10.39 12.59 -1.01
CA LEU A 169 -9.33 12.62 -0.01
C LEU A 169 -9.19 11.28 0.73
N CYS A 170 -10.30 10.58 1.02
CA CYS A 170 -10.25 9.25 1.63
C CYS A 170 -9.60 8.21 0.70
N LEU A 171 -9.85 8.27 -0.61
CA LEU A 171 -9.22 7.36 -1.58
C LEU A 171 -7.69 7.56 -1.64
N ILE A 172 -7.22 8.82 -1.64
CA ILE A 172 -5.79 9.12 -1.58
C ILE A 172 -5.19 8.65 -0.26
N TYR A 173 -5.87 8.90 0.86
CA TYR A 173 -5.40 8.47 2.18
C TYR A 173 -5.29 6.94 2.26
N MET A 174 -6.30 6.22 1.77
CA MET A 174 -6.31 4.76 1.71
C MET A 174 -5.16 4.21 0.85
N LEU A 175 -4.96 4.77 -0.34
CA LEU A 175 -3.87 4.39 -1.23
C LEU A 175 -2.51 4.49 -0.53
N ASN A 176 -2.19 5.65 0.06
CA ASN A 176 -0.87 5.91 0.63
C ASN A 176 -0.66 5.22 1.97
N TRP A 177 -1.62 5.33 2.88
CA TRP A 177 -1.46 4.83 4.24
C TRP A 177 -1.66 3.31 4.37
N ILE A 178 -2.65 2.76 3.65
CA ILE A 178 -3.10 1.38 3.83
C ILE A 178 -2.47 0.48 2.77
N LEU A 179 -2.65 0.82 1.49
CA LEU A 179 -2.19 -0.05 0.41
C LEU A 179 -0.66 0.01 0.22
N MET A 180 -0.07 1.20 0.32
CA MET A 180 1.37 1.38 0.16
C MET A 180 2.13 1.38 1.50
N GLY A 181 1.46 1.54 2.63
CA GLY A 181 2.09 1.52 3.96
C GLY A 181 3.13 2.63 4.16
N VAL A 182 2.93 3.77 3.50
CA VAL A 182 3.86 4.90 3.47
C VAL A 182 3.94 5.56 4.85
N ASP A 183 5.13 6.01 5.24
CA ASP A 183 5.32 6.79 6.47
C ASP A 183 4.55 8.12 6.39
N GLU A 184 3.94 8.55 7.49
CA GLU A 184 3.09 9.75 7.54
C GLU A 184 3.81 11.03 7.10
N ARG A 185 5.14 11.05 7.22
CA ARG A 185 5.98 12.21 6.86
C ARG A 185 6.31 12.28 5.38
N LEU A 186 6.11 11.19 4.64
CA LEU A 186 6.43 11.13 3.22
C LEU A 186 5.39 11.89 2.40
N LYS A 187 5.88 12.44 1.29
CA LYS A 187 5.12 13.31 0.39
C LYS A 187 4.25 12.48 -0.54
N ILE A 188 3.00 12.92 -0.69
CA ILE A 188 2.06 12.33 -1.63
C ILE A 188 2.32 12.98 -3.00
N PRO A 189 2.52 12.19 -4.06
CA PRO A 189 2.68 12.72 -5.40
C PRO A 189 1.46 13.54 -5.84
N VAL A 190 1.69 14.79 -6.28
CA VAL A 190 0.62 15.73 -6.68
C VAL A 190 -0.31 15.16 -7.76
N TRP A 191 0.20 14.30 -8.66
CA TRP A 191 -0.60 13.67 -9.70
C TRP A 191 -1.75 12.82 -9.15
N GLN A 192 -1.66 12.30 -7.92
CA GLN A 192 -2.75 11.54 -7.29
C GLN A 192 -3.94 12.44 -6.96
N PHE A 193 -3.68 13.66 -6.48
CA PHE A 193 -4.71 14.68 -6.23
C PHE A 193 -5.40 15.12 -7.52
N ARG A 194 -4.63 15.20 -8.61
CA ARG A 194 -5.17 15.56 -9.93
C ARG A 194 -5.96 14.42 -10.57
N LEU A 195 -5.49 13.18 -10.43
CA LEU A 195 -6.21 12.00 -10.93
C LEU A 195 -7.54 11.81 -10.21
N VAL A 196 -7.61 12.01 -8.90
CA VAL A 196 -8.84 11.77 -8.12
C VAL A 196 -9.97 12.77 -8.42
N GLU A 197 -9.67 13.87 -9.11
CA GLU A 197 -10.71 14.79 -9.58
C GLU A 197 -11.70 14.09 -10.54
N ASP A 198 -11.20 13.15 -11.35
CA ASP A 198 -12.03 12.21 -12.11
C ASP A 198 -12.03 10.83 -11.41
N LEU A 199 -13.06 10.60 -10.60
CA LEU A 199 -13.19 9.34 -9.87
C LEU A 199 -13.33 8.10 -10.79
N ASN A 200 -13.84 8.26 -12.02
CA ASN A 200 -13.91 7.14 -12.97
C ASN A 200 -12.52 6.83 -13.53
N ALA A 201 -11.72 7.84 -13.85
CA ALA A 201 -10.33 7.66 -14.23
C ALA A 201 -9.52 7.06 -13.08
N PHE A 202 -9.77 7.50 -11.84
CA PHE A 202 -9.15 6.93 -10.65
C PHE A 202 -9.50 5.44 -10.49
N ASP A 203 -10.77 5.06 -10.66
CA ASP A 203 -11.21 3.67 -10.57
C ASP A 203 -10.71 2.78 -11.72
N ALA A 204 -10.49 3.37 -12.90
CA ALA A 204 -9.93 2.68 -14.05
C ALA A 204 -8.39 2.55 -13.99
N PHE A 205 -7.73 3.33 -13.13
CA PHE A 205 -6.27 3.33 -13.01
C PHE A 205 -5.74 1.96 -12.58
N LEU A 206 -4.53 1.64 -13.03
CA LEU A 206 -3.90 0.33 -12.86
C LEU A 206 -3.21 0.23 -11.50
N TRP A 207 -3.97 0.46 -10.43
CA TRP A 207 -3.49 0.48 -9.04
C TRP A 207 -2.81 -0.82 -8.63
N GLY A 208 -3.24 -1.96 -9.16
CA GLY A 208 -2.62 -3.25 -8.87
C GLY A 208 -1.15 -3.27 -9.29
N ALA A 209 -0.85 -2.80 -10.50
CA ALA A 209 0.53 -2.69 -10.97
C ALA A 209 1.34 -1.64 -10.19
N HIS A 210 0.74 -0.51 -9.86
CA HIS A 210 1.38 0.57 -9.11
C HIS A 210 1.76 0.14 -7.69
N VAL A 211 0.78 -0.35 -6.92
CA VAL A 211 0.98 -0.80 -5.54
C VAL A 211 1.88 -2.02 -5.49
N TYR A 212 1.74 -2.98 -6.40
CA TYR A 212 2.60 -4.17 -6.44
C TYR A 212 4.08 -3.83 -6.57
N ARG A 213 4.43 -2.89 -7.46
CA ARG A 213 5.82 -2.45 -7.63
C ARG A 213 6.36 -1.87 -6.34
N HIS A 214 5.57 -1.06 -5.64
CA HIS A 214 5.95 -0.51 -4.35
C HIS A 214 6.15 -1.63 -3.31
N SER A 215 5.18 -2.55 -3.17
CA SER A 215 5.24 -3.66 -2.21
C SER A 215 6.46 -4.56 -2.41
N ILE A 216 6.72 -4.99 -3.65
CA ILE A 216 7.89 -5.84 -3.95
C ILE A 216 9.19 -5.11 -3.67
N PHE A 217 9.29 -3.84 -4.05
CA PHE A 217 10.46 -3.03 -3.74
C PHE A 217 10.68 -2.96 -2.22
N SER A 218 9.64 -2.63 -1.45
CA SER A 218 9.73 -2.56 0.01
C SER A 218 10.14 -3.89 0.63
N PHE A 219 9.52 -5.01 0.23
CA PHE A 219 9.82 -6.32 0.79
C PHE A 219 11.24 -6.80 0.47
N LYS A 220 11.70 -6.61 -0.78
CA LYS A 220 13.05 -7.01 -1.19
C LYS A 220 14.15 -6.25 -0.44
N HIS A 221 13.85 -5.05 0.06
CA HIS A 221 14.79 -4.19 0.80
C HIS A 221 14.48 -4.11 2.31
N ALA A 222 13.50 -4.87 2.81
CA ALA A 222 13.07 -4.81 4.20
C ALA A 222 14.11 -5.38 5.18
N LEU A 223 14.87 -6.40 4.75
CA LEU A 223 15.97 -6.95 5.53
C LEU A 223 17.30 -6.31 5.09
N PRO A 224 17.98 -5.53 5.95
CA PRO A 224 19.29 -5.01 5.61
C PRO A 224 20.26 -6.19 5.44
N ARG A 225 20.98 -6.25 4.31
CA ARG A 225 22.18 -7.09 4.22
C ARG A 225 23.12 -6.59 5.32
N ARG A 226 23.45 -7.43 6.31
CA ARG A 226 24.55 -7.10 7.23
C ARG A 226 25.77 -6.83 6.36
N ARG A 227 26.24 -5.57 6.34
CA ARG A 227 27.65 -5.36 6.02
C ARG A 227 28.40 -6.13 7.09
N GLU A 228 29.29 -7.02 6.65
CA GLU A 228 30.34 -7.51 7.52
C GLU A 228 30.98 -6.28 8.16
N GLU A 229 30.74 -6.06 9.45
CA GLU A 229 31.61 -5.21 10.26
C GLU A 229 32.95 -5.95 10.30
N ARG A 230 33.73 -5.79 9.21
CA ARG A 230 35.12 -6.21 9.17
C ARG A 230 35.92 -5.19 9.98
N ARG A 231 36.36 -5.70 11.13
CA ARG A 231 37.49 -5.30 11.98
C ARG A 231 37.16 -4.37 13.13
#